data_AF-A0A0G0VTH2-F1
#
_entry.id   AF-A0A0G0VTH2-F1
#
_cell.length_a   1.000
_cell.length_b   1.000
_cell.length_c   1.000
_cell.angle_alpha   90.00
_cell.angle_beta   90.00
_cell.angle_gamma   90.00
#
_symmetry.space_group_name_H-M   'P 1'
#
loop_
_entity.id
_entity.type
_entity.pdbx_description
1 polymer ?
#
loop_
_entity_poly.entity_id
_entity_poly.type
_entity_poly.pdbx_seq_one_letter_code
_entity_poly.pdbx_strand_id
1 'polypeptide(L)' 'EDKGKNESEKTNIAEILIEKHRNGPTGKIELYFDEKTTTFLNLEKSNVSEFAPSKIKGDLDEF' A
#
# COMPACT_ATOMS: atom_id res chain seq x y z
N GLU A 1 -30.08 -4.47 16.43
CA GLU A 1 -28.66 -4.42 16.81
C GLU A 1 -27.80 -4.53 15.55
N ASP A 2 -27.43 -3.41 14.93
CA ASP A 2 -26.52 -3.42 13.78
C ASP A 2 -25.83 -2.05 13.66
N LYS A 3 -24.87 -1.78 14.57
CA LYS A 3 -24.10 -0.52 14.58
C LYS A 3 -22.60 -0.69 14.84
N GLY A 4 -22.08 -1.92 14.87
CA GLY A 4 -20.68 -2.18 15.25
C GLY A 4 -19.71 -2.50 14.11
N LYS A 5 -20.20 -2.81 12.90
CA LYS A 5 -19.33 -3.35 11.84
C LYS A 5 -18.52 -2.29 11.08
N ASN A 6 -19.10 -1.11 10.83
CA ASN A 6 -18.49 -0.13 9.93
C ASN A 6 -17.35 0.70 10.55
N GLU A 7 -17.27 0.79 11.88
CA GLU A 7 -16.21 1.58 12.54
C GLU A 7 -14.93 0.77 12.74
N SER A 8 -15.04 -0.56 12.88
CA SER A 8 -13.91 -1.47 13.12
C SER A 8 -12.99 -1.64 11.90
N GLU A 9 -13.50 -1.39 10.68
CA GLU A 9 -12.69 -1.52 9.45
C GLU A 9 -11.59 -0.45 9.34
N LYS A 10 -11.71 0.69 10.03
CA LYS A 10 -10.68 1.74 10.01
C LYS A 10 -9.71 1.66 11.18
N THR A 11 -10.07 1.02 12.28
CA THR A 11 -9.26 1.03 13.52
C THR A 11 -8.03 0.13 13.44
N ASN A 12 -8.03 -0.85 12.53
CA ASN A 12 -6.97 -1.87 12.42
C ASN A 12 -6.22 -1.79 11.09
N ILE A 13 -6.17 -0.62 10.46
CA ILE A 13 -5.35 -0.40 9.26
C ILE A 13 -3.96 0.03 9.69
N ALA A 14 -2.95 -0.75 9.31
CA ALA A 14 -1.55 -0.44 9.51
C ALA A 14 -0.93 0.12 8.22
N GLU A 15 -0.18 1.21 8.33
CA GLU A 15 0.62 1.76 7.23
C GLU A 15 2.05 1.21 7.32
N ILE A 16 2.49 0.54 6.27
CA ILE A 16 3.83 -0.06 6.16
C ILE A 16 4.64 0.76 5.15
N LEU A 17 5.78 1.27 5.62
CA LEU A 17 6.69 2.09 4.81
C LEU A 17 7.82 1.24 4.25
N ILE A 18 7.95 1.24 2.94
CA ILE A 18 9.04 0.61 2.20
C ILE A 18 10.11 1.67 1.97
N GLU A 19 10.98 1.86 2.96
CA GLU A 19 12.06 2.87 2.92
C GLU A 19 13.17 2.52 1.93
N LYS A 20 13.48 1.21 1.81
CA LYS A 20 14.55 0.73 0.94
C LYS A 20 14.15 -0.56 0.24
N HIS A 21 14.20 -0.55 -1.09
CA HIS A 21 14.03 -1.73 -1.91
C HIS A 21 15.11 -1.77 -2.99
N ARG A 22 15.94 -2.83 -2.99
CA ARG A 22 17.13 -2.94 -3.86
C ARG A 22 16.82 -2.90 -5.38
N ASN A 23 15.69 -3.45 -5.79
CA ASN A 23 15.32 -3.69 -7.19
C ASN A 23 13.84 -3.31 -7.46
N GLY A 24 13.25 -2.47 -6.63
CA GLY A 24 11.81 -2.23 -6.69
C GLY A 24 11.43 -0.87 -6.13
N PRO A 25 10.16 -0.49 -6.30
CA PRO A 25 9.67 0.79 -5.81
C PRO A 25 9.73 0.82 -4.28
N THR A 26 10.15 1.97 -3.77
CA THR A 26 9.90 2.39 -2.39
C THR A 26 8.55 3.10 -2.33
N GLY A 27 7.94 3.16 -1.15
CA GLY A 27 6.61 3.76 -1.01
C GLY A 27 5.93 3.33 0.27
N LYS A 28 4.60 3.39 0.28
CA LYS A 28 3.79 3.01 1.43
C LYS A 28 2.66 2.11 1.00
N ILE A 29 2.29 1.16 1.86
CA ILE A 29 1.17 0.25 1.65
C ILE A 29 0.36 0.15 2.93
N GLU A 30 -0.96 0.11 2.80
CA GLU A 30 -1.87 -0.07 3.91
C GLU A 30 -2.34 -1.53 3.95
N LEU A 31 -2.20 -2.18 5.10
CA LEU A 31 -2.64 -3.56 5.34
C LEU A 31 -3.58 -3.60 6.54
N TYR A 32 -4.45 -4.61 6.60
CA TYR A 32 -5.28 -4.85 7.78
C TYR A 32 -4.49 -5.66 8.80
N PHE A 33 -4.48 -5.25 10.06
CA PHE A 33 -3.84 -5.97 11.15
C PHE A 33 -4.89 -6.79 11.93
N ASP A 34 -4.78 -8.11 11.85
CA ASP A 34 -5.57 -9.02 12.68
C ASP A 34 -4.90 -9.23 14.03
N GLU A 35 -5.38 -8.54 15.07
CA GLU A 35 -4.86 -8.63 16.43
C GLU A 35 -4.96 -10.04 17.02
N LYS A 36 -5.96 -10.84 16.61
CA LYS A 36 -6.19 -12.18 17.19
C LYS A 36 -5.10 -13.18 16.79
N THR A 37 -4.62 -13.04 15.56
CA THR A 37 -3.59 -13.92 14.98
C THR A 37 -2.26 -13.21 14.81
N THR A 38 -2.15 -11.93 15.18
CA THR A 38 -0.98 -11.07 15.01
C THR A 38 -0.45 -11.13 13.57
N THR A 39 -1.36 -10.97 12.60
CA THR A 39 -1.06 -11.16 11.17
C THR A 39 -1.54 -9.97 10.34
N PHE A 40 -0.81 -9.64 9.27
CA PHE A 40 -1.24 -8.65 8.28
C PHE A 40 -2.00 -9.32 7.13
N LEU A 41 -3.20 -8.85 6.84
CA LEU A 41 -4.03 -9.29 5.73
C LEU A 41 -4.06 -8.21 4.63
N ASN A 42 -4.19 -8.67 3.39
CA ASN A 42 -4.26 -7.79 2.23
C ASN A 42 -5.59 -7.02 2.25
N LEU A 43 -5.53 -5.70 2.19
CA LEU A 43 -6.68 -4.86 1.88
C LEU A 43 -6.78 -4.79 0.36
N GLU A 44 -7.85 -5.31 -0.25
CA GLU A 44 -8.06 -5.17 -1.68
C GLU A 44 -8.17 -3.68 -2.06
N LYS A 45 -7.02 -3.09 -2.41
CA LYS A 45 -6.90 -1.76 -2.99
C LYS A 45 -6.27 -1.95 -4.35
N SER A 46 -7.09 -1.87 -5.39
CA SER A 46 -6.69 -1.96 -6.80
C SER A 46 -5.85 -0.75 -7.23
N ASN A 47 -4.65 -0.57 -6.66
CA ASN A 47 -3.74 0.54 -6.93
C ASN A 47 -2.45 0.06 -7.61
N VAL A 48 -2.59 -0.76 -8.66
CA VAL A 48 -1.46 -1.16 -9.52
C VAL A 48 -0.89 0.06 -10.28
N SER A 49 -1.63 1.17 -10.34
CA SER A 49 -1.23 2.42 -10.99
C SER A 49 -0.20 3.27 -10.23
N GLU A 50 -0.02 3.09 -8.92
CA GLU A 50 0.88 3.92 -8.10
C GLU A 50 2.34 3.42 -8.11
N PHE A 51 2.56 2.19 -8.55
CA PHE A 51 3.89 1.55 -8.62
C PHE A 51 4.57 1.71 -9.98
N ALA A 52 3.96 2.45 -10.92
CA ALA A 52 4.61 2.74 -12.19
C ALA A 52 5.78 3.70 -11.95
N PRO A 53 7.01 3.36 -12.36
CA PRO A 53 8.12 4.30 -12.29
C PRO A 53 7.74 5.53 -13.13
N SER A 54 7.81 6.71 -12.53
CA SER A 54 7.65 7.99 -13.21
C SER A 54 8.56 8.00 -14.43
N LYS A 55 7.98 7.88 -15.64
CA LYS A 55 8.71 7.90 -16.90
C LYS A 55 9.62 9.12 -16.90
N ILE A 56 10.93 8.87 -16.99
CA ILE A 56 11.97 9.86 -17.23
C ILE A 56 11.68 10.46 -18.61
N LYS A 57 10.90 11.54 -18.67
CA LYS A 57 10.77 12.40 -19.84
C LYS A 57 11.97 13.34 -19.82
N GLY A 58 13.06 13.00 -20.48
CA GLY A 58 14.18 13.94 -20.55
C GLY A 58 15.39 13.58 -21.40
N ASP A 59 15.48 12.39 -22.02
CA ASP A 59 16.74 12.01 -22.67
C ASP A 59 16.55 11.12 -23.92
N LEU A 60 15.53 11.41 -24.74
CA LEU A 60 15.31 10.66 -25.99
C LEU A 60 14.97 11.58 -27.17
N ASP A 61 15.60 12.76 -27.22
CA ASP A 61 15.53 13.68 -28.36
C ASP A 61 16.92 14.17 -28.81
N GLU A 62 18.01 13.51 -28.38
CA GLU A 62 19.39 13.95 -28.69
C GLU A 62 20.35 12.83 -29.17
N PHE A 63 19.82 11.84 -29.91
CA PHE A 63 20.63 10.92 -30.72
C PHE A 63 20.05 10.73 -32.13
#